data_AF-A0AAU9AS69-F1
#
_entry.id   AF-A0AAU9AS69-F1
#
_cell.length_a   1.000
_cell.length_b   1.000
_cell.length_c   1.000
_cell.angle_alpha   90.00
_cell.angle_beta   90.00
_cell.angle_gamma   90.00
#
_symmetry.space_group_name_H-M   'P 1'
#
loop_
_entity.id
_entity.type
_entity.pdbx_description
1 polymer ?
#
loop_
_entity_poly.entity_id
_entity_poly.type
_entity_poly.pdbx_seq_one_letter_code
_entity_poly.pdbx_strand_id
1 'polypeptide(L)'
;MAAAAWLPARALPPELERSLTKLPPPVRARIQANGQRWDGWDEAQRREFAQRAAQWNQLGAGERGVRRERYLAWQALSADERAQSQAAAARLAALPPEQQQALRAQFDALDRSERRGWLLGPALGADYPALQPLLAQLPPEQHAPMLTALRGLTAAQRKDLAVLAQRTPPQERERLRAGLLAAPAAQRGAWLQDALAR
;
A
#
# COMPACT_ATOMS: atom_id res chain seq x y z
N MET A 1 -1.52 28.46 21.82
CA MET A 1 -1.32 27.91 20.46
C MET A 1 -0.03 28.50 19.89
N ALA A 2 1.08 27.77 19.97
CA ALA A 2 2.33 28.23 19.37
C ALA A 2 2.32 27.83 17.89
N ALA A 3 2.21 28.82 17.01
CA ALA A 3 2.61 28.65 15.62
C ALA A 3 4.11 28.33 15.64
N ALA A 4 4.47 27.07 15.35
CA ALA A 4 5.85 26.74 15.08
C ALA A 4 6.26 27.58 13.87
N ALA A 5 7.08 28.60 14.09
CA ALA A 5 7.76 29.30 13.02
C ALA A 5 8.78 28.33 12.45
N TRP A 6 8.50 27.78 11.27
CA TRP A 6 9.44 26.91 10.56
C TRP A 6 10.53 27.81 9.98
N LEU A 7 11.69 27.81 10.64
CA LEU A 7 12.89 28.50 10.15
C LEU A 7 13.21 28.06 8.71
N PRO A 8 13.72 28.96 7.85
CA PRO A 8 14.25 28.56 6.55
C PRO A 8 15.33 27.49 6.76
N ALA A 9 15.34 26.45 5.92
CA ALA A 9 16.21 25.28 6.09
C ALA A 9 17.67 25.55 5.67
N ARG A 10 18.17 26.77 5.88
CA ARG A 10 19.50 27.18 5.40
C ARG A 10 20.65 26.56 6.18
N ALA A 11 20.37 26.04 7.38
CA ALA A 11 21.16 25.03 8.07
C ALA A 11 20.27 24.40 9.15
N LEU A 12 20.33 23.08 9.33
CA LEU A 12 19.69 22.47 10.49
C LEU A 12 20.49 22.89 11.74
N PRO A 13 19.83 23.17 12.87
CA PRO A 13 20.52 23.36 14.14
C PRO A 13 21.53 22.22 14.39
N PRO A 14 22.72 22.50 14.93
CA PRO A 14 23.79 21.50 15.08
C PRO A 14 23.38 20.30 15.95
N GLU A 15 22.39 20.45 16.84
CA GLU A 15 21.77 19.37 17.60
C GLU A 15 21.00 18.41 16.68
N LEU A 16 20.27 18.96 15.71
CA LEU A 16 19.51 18.18 14.72
C LEU A 16 20.44 17.50 13.71
N GLU A 17 21.55 18.14 13.32
CA GLU A 17 22.59 17.50 12.50
C GLU A 17 23.20 16.28 13.20
N ARG A 18 23.52 16.41 14.49
CA ARG A 18 24.00 15.29 15.33
C ARG A 18 22.96 14.17 15.48
N SER A 19 21.67 14.50 15.51
CA SER A 19 20.62 13.48 15.51
C SER A 19 20.43 12.83 14.14
N LEU A 20 20.62 13.58 13.05
CA LEU A 20 20.52 13.04 11.69
C LEU A 20 21.57 11.96 11.44
N THR A 21 22.81 12.14 11.88
CA THR A 21 23.88 11.14 11.67
C THR A 21 23.55 9.78 12.29
N LYS A 22 22.72 9.75 13.32
CA LYS A 22 22.24 8.52 13.99
C LYS A 22 21.12 7.80 13.25
N LEU A 23 20.47 8.43 12.27
CA LEU A 23 19.37 7.82 11.51
C LEU A 23 19.90 6.89 10.40
N PRO A 24 19.14 5.86 10.00
CA PRO A 24 19.50 5.01 8.87
C PRO A 24 19.73 5.82 7.58
N PRO A 25 20.68 5.43 6.71
CA PRO A 25 20.99 6.14 5.47
C PRO A 25 19.78 6.53 4.60
N PRO A 26 18.78 5.64 4.33
CA PRO A 26 17.63 6.01 3.51
C PRO A 26 16.74 7.06 4.18
N VAL A 27 16.68 7.08 5.52
CA VAL A 27 15.92 8.09 6.26
C VAL A 27 16.60 9.45 6.17
N ARG A 28 17.93 9.49 6.32
CA ARG A 28 18.73 10.71 6.17
C ARG A 28 18.57 11.32 4.78
N ALA A 29 18.72 10.50 3.74
CA ALA A 29 18.58 10.94 2.35
C ALA A 29 17.20 11.56 2.09
N ARG A 30 16.13 10.97 2.64
CA ARG A 30 14.77 11.52 2.52
C ARG A 30 14.60 12.86 3.23
N ILE A 31 15.17 13.02 4.42
CA ILE A 31 15.11 14.31 5.15
C ILE A 31 15.88 15.40 4.39
N GLN A 32 17.07 15.07 3.88
CA GLN A 32 17.87 16.00 3.07
C GLN A 32 17.14 16.42 1.79
N ALA A 33 16.55 15.47 1.06
CA ALA A 33 15.75 15.76 -0.13
C ALA A 33 14.54 16.66 0.17
N ASN A 34 13.89 16.46 1.32
CA ASN A 34 12.79 17.33 1.75
C ASN A 34 13.29 18.74 2.10
N GLY A 35 14.46 18.88 2.74
CA GLY A 35 15.09 20.16 3.04
C GLY A 35 15.41 20.94 1.75
N GLN A 36 16.07 20.29 0.79
CA GLN A 36 16.36 20.88 -0.52
C GLN A 36 15.08 21.33 -1.25
N ARG A 37 14.00 20.53 -1.17
CA ARG A 37 12.70 20.89 -1.74
C ARG A 37 12.11 22.13 -1.06
N TRP A 38 12.20 22.21 0.26
CA TRP A 38 11.72 23.36 1.04
C TRP A 38 12.50 24.64 0.72
N ASP A 39 13.82 24.54 0.59
CA ASP A 39 14.67 25.67 0.23
C ASP A 39 14.36 26.21 -1.16
N GLY A 40 14.01 25.31 -2.10
CA GLY A 40 13.56 25.67 -3.45
C GLY A 40 12.12 26.21 -3.53
N TRP A 41 11.34 26.19 -2.43
CA TRP A 41 9.98 26.70 -2.43
C TRP A 41 9.90 28.21 -2.25
N ASP A 42 9.04 28.84 -3.05
CA ASP A 42 8.62 30.22 -2.86
C ASP A 42 7.65 30.38 -1.67
N GLU A 43 7.28 31.62 -1.36
CA GLU A 43 6.38 31.92 -0.24
C GLU A 43 4.96 31.39 -0.46
N ALA A 44 4.46 31.30 -1.69
CA ALA A 44 3.15 30.75 -1.97
C ALA A 44 3.13 29.24 -1.69
N GLN A 45 4.13 28.51 -2.17
CA GLN A 45 4.32 27.07 -1.93
C GLN A 45 4.49 26.76 -0.44
N ARG A 46 5.25 27.58 0.29
CA ARG A 46 5.41 27.44 1.75
C ARG A 46 4.10 27.68 2.49
N ARG A 47 3.30 28.68 2.09
CA ARG A 47 1.96 28.93 2.66
C ARG A 47 1.01 27.78 2.39
N GLU A 48 0.97 27.25 1.17
CA GLU A 48 0.14 26.09 0.80
C GLU A 48 0.52 24.85 1.62
N PHE A 49 1.83 24.60 1.80
CA PHE A 49 2.29 23.52 2.67
C PHE A 49 1.85 23.73 4.13
N ALA A 50 2.01 24.93 4.68
CA ALA A 50 1.60 25.24 6.04
C ALA A 50 0.10 25.02 6.26
N GLN A 51 -0.74 25.40 5.29
CA GLN A 51 -2.17 25.14 5.30
C GLN A 51 -2.48 23.63 5.31
N ARG A 52 -1.85 22.86 4.42
CA ARG A 52 -2.02 21.39 4.40
C ARG A 52 -1.54 20.72 5.67
N ALA A 53 -0.44 21.21 6.27
CA ALA A 53 0.08 20.72 7.54
C ALA A 53 -0.89 21.03 8.70
N ALA A 54 -1.48 22.23 8.73
CA ALA A 54 -2.51 22.59 9.71
C ALA A 54 -3.75 21.70 9.57
N GLN A 55 -4.26 21.50 8.34
CA GLN A 55 -5.37 20.59 8.06
C GLN A 55 -5.04 19.15 8.50
N TRP A 56 -3.82 18.67 8.24
CA TRP A 56 -3.37 17.35 8.70
C TRP A 56 -3.37 17.23 10.23
N ASN A 57 -2.90 18.25 10.93
CA ASN A 57 -2.83 18.26 12.39
C ASN A 57 -4.22 18.31 13.06
N GLN A 58 -5.22 18.85 12.36
CA GLN A 58 -6.61 18.87 12.82
C GLN A 58 -7.31 17.49 12.72
N LEU A 59 -6.81 16.57 11.89
CA LEU A 59 -7.40 15.24 11.74
C LEU A 59 -7.27 14.43 13.03
N GLY A 60 -8.26 13.58 13.33
CA GLY A 60 -8.17 12.63 14.44
C GLY A 60 -7.08 11.58 14.22
N ALA A 61 -6.62 10.93 15.29
CA ALA A 61 -5.56 9.90 15.20
C ALA A 61 -5.93 8.74 14.25
N GLY A 62 -7.19 8.30 14.28
CA GLY A 62 -7.71 7.26 13.38
C GLY A 62 -7.67 7.68 11.91
N GLU A 63 -8.11 8.90 11.59
CA GLU A 63 -8.09 9.42 10.22
C GLU A 63 -6.67 9.58 9.69
N ARG A 64 -5.75 10.08 10.52
CA ARG A 64 -4.32 10.13 10.18
C ARG A 64 -3.77 8.74 9.92
N GLY A 65 -4.19 7.74 10.70
CA GLY A 65 -3.84 6.34 10.49
C GLY A 65 -4.27 5.83 9.12
N VAL A 66 -5.56 6.01 8.77
CA VAL A 66 -6.11 5.58 7.47
C VAL A 66 -5.41 6.29 6.30
N ARG A 67 -5.14 7.60 6.40
CA ARG A 67 -4.42 8.33 5.35
C ARG A 67 -2.98 7.86 5.19
N ARG A 68 -2.28 7.57 6.30
CA ARG A 68 -0.92 6.99 6.27
C ARG A 68 -0.91 5.62 5.64
N GLU A 69 -1.86 4.75 5.99
CA GLU A 69 -1.98 3.41 5.42
C GLU A 69 -2.17 3.48 3.90
N ARG A 70 -3.09 4.31 3.41
CA ARG A 70 -3.32 4.53 1.97
C ARG A 70 -2.09 5.07 1.26
N TYR A 71 -1.36 5.99 1.90
CA TYR A 71 -0.11 6.52 1.35
C TYR A 71 0.98 5.44 1.23
N LEU A 72 1.15 4.61 2.27
CA LEU A 72 2.11 3.51 2.25
C LEU A 72 1.72 2.44 1.21
N ALA A 73 0.43 2.12 1.11
CA ALA A 73 -0.11 1.24 0.08
C ALA A 73 0.22 1.76 -1.34
N TRP A 74 -0.04 3.05 -1.60
CA TRP A 74 0.32 3.71 -2.85
C TRP A 74 1.83 3.65 -3.14
N GLN A 75 2.67 3.86 -2.11
CA GLN A 75 4.12 3.75 -2.26
C GLN A 75 4.59 2.31 -2.55
N ALA A 76 3.85 1.30 -2.10
CA ALA A 76 4.17 -0.10 -2.33
C ALA A 76 3.77 -0.60 -3.74
N LEU A 77 2.92 0.13 -4.46
CA LEU A 77 2.52 -0.21 -5.84
C LEU A 77 3.70 -0.07 -6.82
N SER A 78 3.74 -0.95 -7.81
CA SER A 78 4.64 -0.83 -8.96
C SER A 78 4.29 0.39 -9.82
N ALA A 79 5.19 0.78 -10.73
CA ALA A 79 4.93 1.87 -11.66
C ALA A 79 3.67 1.61 -12.52
N ASP A 80 3.52 0.37 -13.00
CA ASP A 80 2.36 -0.04 -13.81
C ASP A 80 1.06 -0.02 -12.99
N GLU A 81 1.09 -0.50 -11.74
CA GLU A 81 -0.08 -0.47 -10.86
C GLU A 81 -0.49 0.96 -10.52
N ARG A 82 0.47 1.88 -10.33
CA ARG A 82 0.19 3.31 -10.14
C ARG A 82 -0.41 3.93 -11.40
N ALA A 83 0.11 3.61 -12.58
CA ALA A 83 -0.41 4.10 -13.85
C ALA A 83 -1.85 3.61 -14.08
N GLN A 84 -2.13 2.34 -13.83
CA GLN A 84 -3.50 1.78 -13.91
C GLN A 84 -4.45 2.45 -12.93
N SER A 85 -4.00 2.70 -11.69
CA SER A 85 -4.79 3.37 -10.66
C SER A 85 -5.09 4.83 -11.02
N GLN A 86 -4.12 5.55 -11.59
CA GLN A 86 -4.32 6.91 -12.11
C GLN A 86 -5.28 6.95 -13.28
N ALA A 87 -5.15 6.02 -14.23
CA ALA A 87 -6.07 5.88 -15.36
C ALA A 87 -7.50 5.53 -14.90
N ALA A 88 -7.66 4.71 -13.85
CA ALA A 88 -8.96 4.44 -13.24
C ALA A 88 -9.55 5.69 -12.56
N ALA A 89 -8.74 6.47 -11.84
CA ALA A 89 -9.17 7.72 -11.23
C ALA A 89 -9.62 8.76 -12.27
N ALA A 90 -8.88 8.90 -13.37
CA ALA A 90 -9.26 9.78 -14.48
C ALA A 90 -10.58 9.36 -15.14
N ARG A 91 -10.77 8.05 -15.37
CA ARG A 91 -12.04 7.52 -15.89
C ARG A 91 -13.21 7.79 -14.93
N LEU A 92 -13.04 7.57 -13.64
CA LEU A 92 -14.06 7.86 -12.63
C LEU A 92 -14.42 9.35 -12.63
N ALA A 93 -13.43 10.24 -12.67
CA ALA A 93 -13.66 11.69 -12.68
C ALA A 93 -14.40 12.20 -13.93
N ALA A 94 -14.30 11.46 -15.05
CA ALA A 94 -15.00 11.78 -16.29
C ALA A 94 -16.46 11.28 -16.32
N LEU A 95 -16.89 10.45 -15.37
CA LEU A 95 -18.28 9.97 -15.30
C LEU A 95 -19.23 11.07 -14.79
N PRO A 96 -20.52 11.01 -15.16
CA PRO A 96 -21.54 11.86 -14.53
C PRO A 96 -21.58 11.70 -13.01
N PRO A 97 -21.91 12.76 -12.23
CA PRO A 97 -21.90 12.72 -10.76
C PRO A 97 -22.73 11.58 -10.16
N GLU A 98 -23.88 11.28 -10.74
CA GLU A 98 -24.73 10.17 -10.29
C GLU A 98 -24.04 8.80 -10.42
N GLN A 99 -23.31 8.58 -11.51
CA GLN A 99 -22.55 7.34 -11.72
C GLN A 99 -21.35 7.26 -10.78
N GLN A 100 -20.67 8.38 -10.53
CA GLN A 100 -19.60 8.44 -9.53
C GLN A 100 -20.12 8.07 -8.14
N GLN A 101 -21.29 8.60 -7.76
CA GLN A 101 -21.90 8.33 -6.48
C GLN A 101 -22.40 6.88 -6.37
N ALA A 102 -22.96 6.32 -7.44
CA ALA A 102 -23.35 4.91 -7.50
C ALA A 102 -22.15 3.97 -7.30
N LEU A 103 -21.03 4.23 -7.98
CA LEU A 103 -19.79 3.45 -7.80
C LEU A 103 -19.22 3.61 -6.40
N ARG A 104 -19.30 4.82 -5.83
CA ARG A 104 -18.87 5.06 -4.46
C ARG A 104 -19.72 4.28 -3.45
N ALA A 105 -21.04 4.27 -3.63
CA ALA A 105 -21.95 3.51 -2.79
C ALA A 105 -21.68 1.99 -2.88
N GLN A 106 -21.43 1.47 -4.08
CA GLN A 106 -21.05 0.07 -4.27
C GLN A 106 -19.75 -0.26 -3.54
N PHE A 107 -18.72 0.60 -3.64
CA PHE A 107 -17.48 0.41 -2.91
C PHE A 107 -17.67 0.47 -1.39
N ASP A 108 -18.48 1.42 -0.90
CA ASP A 108 -18.73 1.58 0.53
C ASP A 108 -19.59 0.44 1.12
N ALA A 109 -20.38 -0.26 0.29
CA ALA A 109 -21.12 -1.46 0.64
C ALA A 109 -20.25 -2.73 0.76
N LEU A 110 -19.01 -2.71 0.26
CA LEU A 110 -18.08 -3.83 0.43
C LEU A 110 -17.67 -3.99 1.90
N ASP A 111 -17.40 -5.24 2.28
CA ASP A 111 -16.89 -5.55 3.60
C ASP A 111 -15.58 -4.82 3.89
N ARG A 112 -15.32 -4.54 5.18
CA ARG A 112 -14.11 -3.81 5.59
C ARG A 112 -12.84 -4.53 5.11
N SER A 113 -12.80 -5.86 5.17
CA SER A 113 -11.67 -6.67 4.71
C SER A 113 -11.45 -6.50 3.20
N GLU A 114 -12.52 -6.57 2.40
CA GLU A 114 -12.47 -6.43 0.95
C GLU A 114 -12.01 -5.03 0.54
N ARG A 115 -12.58 -3.98 1.14
CA ARG A 115 -12.12 -2.59 0.94
C ARG A 115 -10.65 -2.42 1.25
N ARG A 116 -10.17 -3.06 2.32
CA ARG A 116 -8.75 -3.02 2.70
C ARG A 116 -7.89 -3.85 1.74
N GLY A 117 -8.42 -4.92 1.16
CA GLY A 117 -7.77 -5.72 0.11
C GLY A 117 -7.37 -4.89 -1.11
N TRP A 118 -8.18 -3.89 -1.49
CA TRP A 118 -7.86 -2.95 -2.58
C TRP A 118 -6.61 -2.11 -2.33
N LEU A 119 -6.11 -2.02 -1.10
CA LEU A 119 -4.80 -1.38 -0.81
C LEU A 119 -3.62 -2.17 -1.39
N LEU A 120 -3.81 -3.44 -1.75
CA LEU A 120 -2.76 -4.26 -2.36
C LEU A 120 -2.47 -3.89 -3.82
N GLY A 121 -3.30 -3.04 -4.42
CA GLY A 121 -3.23 -2.63 -5.82
C GLY A 121 -4.35 -3.21 -6.67
N PRO A 122 -4.48 -2.77 -7.93
CA PRO A 122 -5.58 -3.18 -8.81
C PRO A 122 -5.53 -4.68 -9.16
N ALA A 123 -4.34 -5.26 -9.27
CA ALA A 123 -4.18 -6.68 -9.60
C ALA A 123 -4.56 -7.60 -8.43
N LEU A 124 -3.95 -7.39 -7.25
CA LEU A 124 -4.20 -8.24 -6.08
C LEU A 124 -5.50 -7.90 -5.34
N GLY A 125 -5.95 -6.64 -5.39
CA GLY A 125 -7.16 -6.19 -4.73
C GLY A 125 -8.42 -6.87 -5.27
N ALA A 126 -8.51 -7.05 -6.58
CA ALA A 126 -9.61 -7.76 -7.23
C ALA A 126 -9.65 -9.26 -6.84
N ASP A 127 -8.48 -9.88 -6.65
CA ASP A 127 -8.36 -11.29 -6.29
C ASP A 127 -8.43 -11.52 -4.77
N TYR A 128 -8.38 -10.45 -3.97
CA TYR A 128 -8.25 -10.54 -2.51
C TYR A 128 -9.40 -11.29 -1.82
N PRO A 129 -10.69 -11.08 -2.14
CA PRO A 129 -11.77 -11.82 -1.49
C PRO A 129 -11.60 -13.34 -1.61
N ALA A 130 -11.18 -13.81 -2.78
CA ALA A 130 -10.97 -15.24 -3.03
C ALA A 130 -9.70 -15.78 -2.35
N LEU A 131 -8.67 -14.93 -2.16
CA LEU A 131 -7.42 -15.27 -1.48
C LEU A 131 -7.47 -15.07 0.05
N GLN A 132 -8.48 -14.36 0.56
CA GLN A 132 -8.63 -14.03 1.98
C GLN A 132 -8.52 -15.26 2.90
N PRO A 133 -9.11 -16.44 2.59
CA PRO A 133 -9.00 -17.62 3.46
C PRO A 133 -7.55 -18.08 3.68
N LEU A 134 -6.68 -17.89 2.68
CA LEU A 134 -5.26 -18.18 2.75
C LEU A 134 -4.49 -17.12 3.54
N LEU A 135 -4.90 -15.85 3.43
CA LEU A 135 -4.15 -14.70 3.96
C LEU A 135 -4.57 -14.27 5.37
N ALA A 136 -5.77 -14.65 5.83
CA ALA A 136 -6.35 -14.16 7.09
C ALA A 136 -5.48 -14.43 8.34
N GLN A 137 -4.70 -15.51 8.34
CA GLN A 137 -3.83 -15.93 9.44
C GLN A 137 -2.35 -15.92 9.03
N LEU A 138 -1.96 -15.04 8.11
CA LEU A 138 -0.58 -14.91 7.69
C LEU A 138 0.24 -14.19 8.78
N PRO A 139 1.34 -14.76 9.28
CA PRO A 139 2.21 -14.08 10.25
C PRO A 139 2.86 -12.82 9.66
N PRO A 140 3.06 -11.74 10.44
CA PRO A 140 3.57 -10.46 9.94
C PRO A 140 4.87 -10.56 9.14
N GLU A 141 5.79 -11.42 9.55
CA GLU A 141 7.07 -11.68 8.88
C GLU A 141 6.90 -12.33 7.50
N GLN A 142 5.77 -13.00 7.26
CA GLN A 142 5.45 -13.62 5.98
C GLN A 142 4.68 -12.67 5.04
N HIS A 143 4.24 -11.49 5.50
CA HIS A 143 3.42 -10.57 4.68
C HIS A 143 4.16 -10.12 3.43
N ALA A 144 5.36 -9.56 3.59
CA ALA A 144 6.16 -9.10 2.47
C ALA A 144 6.53 -10.21 1.47
N PRO A 145 7.10 -11.37 1.88
CA PRO A 145 7.42 -12.43 0.93
C PRO A 145 6.19 -13.04 0.26
N MET A 146 5.05 -13.14 0.97
CA MET A 146 3.79 -13.61 0.37
C MET A 146 3.28 -12.64 -0.70
N LEU A 147 3.28 -11.34 -0.44
CA LEU A 147 2.86 -10.35 -1.45
C LEU A 147 3.78 -10.38 -2.68
N THR A 148 5.08 -10.54 -2.49
CA THR A 148 6.03 -10.74 -3.60
C THR A 148 5.72 -12.01 -4.39
N ALA A 149 5.43 -13.13 -3.71
CA ALA A 149 5.07 -14.37 -4.36
C ALA A 149 3.78 -14.22 -5.19
N LEU A 150 2.73 -13.62 -4.61
CA LEU A 150 1.45 -13.39 -5.29
C LEU A 150 1.58 -12.48 -6.52
N ARG A 151 2.42 -11.43 -6.46
CA ARG A 151 2.70 -10.57 -7.62
C ARG A 151 3.48 -11.27 -8.72
N GLY A 152 4.26 -12.29 -8.38
CA GLY A 152 4.95 -13.14 -9.36
C GLY A 152 4.04 -14.15 -10.06
N LEU A 153 2.84 -14.41 -9.53
CA LEU A 153 1.86 -15.30 -10.16
C LEU A 153 1.07 -14.55 -11.23
N THR A 154 0.71 -15.27 -12.31
CA THR A 154 -0.26 -14.78 -13.29
C THR A 154 -1.66 -14.70 -12.69
N ALA A 155 -2.58 -13.97 -13.35
CA ALA A 155 -3.97 -13.91 -12.90
C ALA A 155 -4.64 -15.30 -12.87
N ALA A 156 -4.33 -16.17 -13.84
CA ALA A 156 -4.83 -17.55 -13.85
C ALA A 156 -4.29 -18.34 -12.64
N GLN A 157 -3.00 -18.23 -12.36
CA GLN A 157 -2.39 -18.90 -11.20
C GLN A 157 -2.93 -18.38 -9.87
N ARG A 158 -3.29 -17.09 -9.75
CA ARG A 158 -3.94 -16.61 -8.51
C ARG A 158 -5.36 -17.15 -8.34
N LYS A 159 -6.10 -17.35 -9.43
CA LYS A 159 -7.41 -18.02 -9.39
C LYS A 159 -7.27 -19.49 -8.97
N ASP A 160 -6.31 -20.20 -9.55
CA ASP A 160 -5.96 -21.57 -9.17
C ASP A 160 -5.60 -21.68 -7.68
N LEU A 161 -4.80 -20.73 -7.17
CA LEU A 161 -4.46 -20.65 -5.75
C LEU A 161 -5.68 -20.37 -4.88
N ALA A 162 -6.62 -19.55 -5.33
CA ALA A 162 -7.86 -19.29 -4.59
C ALA A 162 -8.74 -20.56 -4.53
N VAL A 163 -8.85 -21.31 -5.62
CA VAL A 163 -9.54 -22.61 -5.64
C VAL A 163 -8.90 -23.57 -4.63
N LEU A 164 -7.57 -23.66 -4.64
CA LEU A 164 -6.83 -24.49 -3.70
C LEU A 164 -7.08 -24.05 -2.25
N ALA A 165 -7.01 -22.75 -1.96
CA ALA A 165 -7.26 -22.20 -0.62
C ALA A 165 -8.67 -22.49 -0.10
N GLN A 166 -9.68 -22.56 -0.98
CA GLN A 166 -11.05 -22.93 -0.63
C GLN A 166 -11.17 -24.43 -0.31
N ARG A 167 -10.45 -25.28 -1.04
CA ARG A 167 -10.44 -26.75 -0.83
C ARG A 167 -9.61 -27.16 0.39
N THR A 168 -8.58 -26.38 0.74
CA THR A 168 -7.69 -26.67 1.87
C THR A 168 -8.36 -26.34 3.22
N PRO A 169 -8.50 -27.32 4.13
CA PRO A 169 -9.00 -27.10 5.49
C PRO A 169 -8.16 -26.05 6.24
N PRO A 170 -8.75 -25.27 7.17
CA PRO A 170 -8.03 -24.21 7.88
C PRO A 170 -6.70 -24.63 8.51
N GLN A 171 -6.62 -25.86 9.03
CA GLN A 171 -5.43 -26.42 9.69
C GLN A 171 -4.27 -26.67 8.70
N GLU A 172 -4.56 -26.92 7.43
CA GLU A 172 -3.56 -27.24 6.40
C GLU A 172 -3.11 -26.01 5.59
N ARG A 173 -3.79 -24.86 5.76
CA ARG A 173 -3.46 -23.63 5.02
C ARG A 173 -2.07 -23.10 5.34
N GLU A 174 -1.56 -23.36 6.54
CA GLU A 174 -0.17 -23.03 6.87
C GLU A 174 0.82 -23.78 5.96
N ARG A 175 0.61 -25.09 5.77
CA ARG A 175 1.42 -25.91 4.86
C ARG A 175 1.30 -25.43 3.42
N LEU A 176 0.10 -25.03 2.99
CA LEU A 176 -0.12 -24.46 1.65
C LEU A 176 0.68 -23.16 1.46
N ARG A 177 0.64 -22.24 2.44
CA ARG A 177 1.44 -21.00 2.43
C ARG A 177 2.93 -21.29 2.39
N ALA A 178 3.41 -22.19 3.25
CA ALA A 178 4.80 -22.57 3.32
C ALA A 178 5.30 -23.17 2.01
N GLY A 179 4.50 -24.04 1.36
CA GLY A 179 4.82 -24.61 0.06
C GLY A 179 4.97 -23.56 -1.04
N LEU A 180 4.05 -22.59 -1.11
CA LEU A 180 4.12 -21.49 -2.08
C LEU A 180 5.36 -20.61 -1.89
N LEU A 181 5.72 -20.34 -0.63
CA LEU A 181 6.90 -19.53 -0.29
C LEU A 181 8.22 -20.28 -0.53
N ALA A 182 8.25 -21.59 -0.26
CA ALA A 182 9.42 -22.43 -0.47
C ALA A 182 9.71 -22.70 -1.95
N ALA A 183 8.68 -22.75 -2.79
CA ALA A 183 8.84 -22.94 -4.23
C ALA A 183 9.61 -21.75 -4.87
N PRO A 184 10.67 -22.02 -5.66
CA PRO A 184 11.38 -20.98 -6.41
C PRO A 184 10.42 -20.22 -7.33
N ALA A 185 10.65 -18.91 -7.51
CA ALA A 185 9.72 -18.05 -8.24
C ALA A 185 9.33 -18.59 -9.64
N ALA A 186 10.30 -19.11 -10.39
CA ALA A 186 10.08 -19.69 -11.71
C ALA A 186 9.28 -21.01 -11.70
N GLN A 187 9.24 -21.72 -10.57
CA GLN A 187 8.61 -23.04 -10.44
C GLN A 187 7.25 -22.98 -9.71
N ARG A 188 6.87 -21.84 -9.15
CA ARG A 188 5.59 -21.69 -8.42
C ARG A 188 4.36 -22.07 -9.25
N GLY A 189 4.40 -21.79 -10.55
CA GLY A 189 3.33 -22.19 -11.47
C GLY A 189 3.17 -23.71 -11.57
N ALA A 190 4.27 -24.43 -11.77
CA ALA A 190 4.25 -25.89 -11.83
C ALA A 190 3.85 -26.52 -10.48
N TRP A 191 4.44 -26.01 -9.38
CA TRP A 191 4.08 -26.42 -8.03
C TRP A 191 2.57 -26.28 -7.75
N LEU A 192 1.94 -25.19 -8.22
CA LEU A 192 0.52 -24.96 -8.03
C LEU A 192 -0.35 -25.97 -8.80
N GLN A 193 0.06 -26.34 -10.01
CA GLN A 193 -0.63 -27.37 -10.80
C GLN A 193 -0.55 -28.73 -10.10
N ASP A 194 0.65 -29.11 -9.62
CA ASP A 194 0.85 -30.34 -8.85
C ASP A 194 0.03 -30.38 -7.56
N ALA A 195 -0.17 -29.22 -6.91
CA ALA A 195 -0.97 -29.11 -5.70
C ALA A 195 -2.47 -29.19 -5.98
N LEU A 196 -2.94 -28.73 -7.15
CA LEU A 196 -4.34 -28.84 -7.58
C LEU A 196 -4.74 -30.25 -8.01
N ALA A 197 -3.79 -31.05 -8.48
CA ALA A 197 -4.01 -32.42 -8.94
C ALA A 197 -4.10 -33.46 -7.81
N ARG A 198 -3.81 -33.07 -6.57
CA ARG A 198 -3.90 -33.91 -5.37
C ARG A 198 -5.27 -33.78 -4.72
#